data_AF-A0A822ELY2-F1
#
_entry.id   AF-A0A822ELY2-F1
#
_cell.length_a   1.000
_cell.length_b   1.000
_cell.length_c   1.000
_cell.angle_alpha   90.00
_cell.angle_beta   90.00
_cell.angle_gamma   90.00
#
_symmetry.space_group_name_H-M   'P 1'
#
loop_
_entity.id
_entity.type
_entity.pdbx_description
1 polymer ?
#
loop_
_entity_poly.entity_id
_entity_poly.type
_entity_poly.pdbx_seq_one_letter_code
_entity_poly.pdbx_strand_id
1 'polypeptide(L)'
;MDACKLDYTGFDTFSLPIKHSSSLTSLTINKCFLDVELLESLLSRTPALVHLKLISRNRAFDSIFDGYNWEQFICAKLPKLDEFQFFFSFIEETMDYFGILNSIITSFQTLFWLYDQQWFTTSAYDFQSSTFELQTTTIRTVGPTNSIKFAVSALDGTYHFIGPTQQANE
;
A
#
# COMPACT_ATOMS: atom_id res chain seq x y z
N MET A 1 0.55 20.17 20.69
CA MET A 1 1.86 19.53 20.40
C MET A 1 2.08 19.67 18.92
N ASP A 2 3.16 20.31 18.51
CA ASP A 2 3.48 20.48 17.09
C ASP A 2 3.76 19.11 16.46
N ALA A 3 3.02 18.78 15.40
CA ALA A 3 3.17 17.52 14.70
C ALA A 3 4.50 17.51 13.94
N CYS A 4 5.41 16.61 14.29
CA CYS A 4 6.62 16.37 13.53
C CYS A 4 6.23 15.54 12.29
N LYS A 5 6.23 16.19 11.13
CA LYS A 5 5.89 15.58 9.83
C LYS A 5 7.13 15.52 8.95
N LEU A 6 7.28 14.42 8.22
CA LEU A 6 8.33 14.27 7.21
C LEU A 6 7.71 13.75 5.91
N ASP A 7 7.96 14.47 4.82
CA ASP A 7 7.61 14.04 3.47
C ASP A 7 8.90 13.76 2.69
N TYR A 8 9.10 12.49 2.31
CA TYR A 8 10.27 12.06 1.53
C TYR A 8 9.89 11.72 0.09
N THR A 9 10.64 12.25 -0.87
CA THR A 9 10.37 12.12 -2.32
C THR A 9 11.61 11.72 -3.14
N GLY A 10 12.66 11.18 -2.50
CA GLY A 10 13.94 10.86 -3.16
C GLY A 10 14.03 9.44 -3.73
N PHE A 11 14.89 9.24 -4.73
CA PHE A 11 15.15 7.93 -5.36
C PHE A 11 16.16 7.06 -4.58
N ASP A 12 16.99 7.65 -3.72
CA ASP A 12 18.02 6.93 -2.96
C ASP A 12 17.61 6.75 -1.49
N THR A 13 17.43 5.51 -1.04
CA THR A 13 17.10 5.18 0.36
C THR A 13 18.28 5.39 1.33
N PHE A 14 19.51 5.54 0.83
CA PHE A 14 20.73 5.50 1.63
C PHE A 14 21.02 6.75 2.48
N SER A 15 20.23 7.82 2.38
CA SER A 15 20.51 9.07 3.11
C SER A 15 19.29 9.76 3.72
N LEU A 16 18.29 8.99 4.17
CA LEU A 16 17.25 9.57 5.02
C LEU A 16 17.92 10.13 6.29
N PRO A 17 17.83 11.46 6.56
CA PRO A 17 18.47 12.09 7.71
C PRO A 17 17.65 11.84 8.98
N ILE A 18 17.21 10.60 9.21
CA ILE A 18 16.44 10.20 10.39
C ILE A 18 17.43 9.80 11.48
N LYS A 19 18.30 10.75 11.84
CA LYS A 19 19.08 10.67 13.07
C LYS A 19 18.17 11.24 14.17
N HIS A 20 17.43 10.35 14.84
CA HIS A 20 16.67 10.62 16.08
C HIS A 20 15.29 11.27 15.93
N SER A 21 14.34 10.62 15.25
CA SER A 21 12.95 11.10 15.19
C SER A 21 11.99 10.25 16.05
N SER A 22 12.31 10.06 17.33
CA SER A 22 11.41 9.39 18.29
C SER A 22 10.10 10.15 18.51
N SER A 23 10.03 11.41 18.06
CA SER A 23 8.83 12.26 18.07
C SER A 23 8.10 12.33 16.74
N LEU A 24 8.54 11.62 15.69
CA LEU A 24 7.87 11.65 14.39
C LEU A 24 6.50 10.99 14.52
N THR A 25 5.45 11.75 14.24
CA THR A 25 4.06 11.27 14.33
C THR A 25 3.43 11.05 12.96
N SER A 26 3.98 11.62 11.90
CA SER A 26 3.48 11.43 10.54
C SER A 26 4.62 11.35 9.54
N LEU A 27 4.55 10.34 8.67
CA LEU A 27 5.56 10.05 7.65
C LEU A 27 4.87 9.73 6.33
N THR A 28 5.22 10.48 5.29
CA THR A 28 4.89 10.15 3.90
C THR A 28 6.16 9.79 3.16
N ILE A 29 6.18 8.62 2.52
CA ILE A 29 7.24 8.21 1.61
C ILE A 29 6.63 8.04 0.23
N ASN A 30 7.15 8.77 -0.77
CA ASN A 30 6.60 8.79 -2.11
C ASN A 30 7.66 8.49 -3.18
N LYS A 31 7.28 7.68 -4.19
CA LYS A 31 8.08 7.32 -5.38
C LYS A 31 9.44 6.68 -5.05
N CYS A 32 9.51 5.90 -3.98
CA CYS A 32 10.72 5.18 -3.62
C CYS A 32 10.65 3.74 -4.17
N PHE A 33 11.78 3.21 -4.62
CA PHE A 33 11.99 1.76 -4.67
C PHE A 33 12.26 1.34 -3.23
N LEU A 34 11.22 0.87 -2.53
CA LEU A 34 11.32 0.54 -1.12
C LEU A 34 11.74 -0.90 -0.95
N ASP A 35 13.01 -1.09 -0.60
CA ASP A 35 13.46 -2.31 0.05
C ASP A 35 12.76 -2.41 1.41
N VAL A 36 12.04 -3.52 1.62
CA VAL A 36 11.25 -3.75 2.84
C VAL A 36 12.14 -3.78 4.08
N GLU A 37 13.35 -4.32 4.02
CA GLU A 37 14.26 -4.37 5.16
C GLU A 37 14.71 -2.97 5.58
N LEU A 38 14.98 -2.10 4.61
CA LEU A 38 15.32 -0.69 4.88
C LEU A 38 14.12 0.07 5.45
N LEU A 39 12.93 -0.18 4.91
CA LEU A 39 11.69 0.43 5.38
C LEU A 39 11.38 0.01 6.82
N GLU A 40 11.48 -1.27 7.14
CA GLU A 40 11.29 -1.79 8.50
C GLU A 40 12.33 -1.23 9.47
N SER A 41 13.60 -1.15 9.05
CA SER A 41 14.68 -0.55 9.84
C SER A 41 14.44 0.92 10.14
N LEU A 42 13.82 1.64 9.19
CA LEU A 42 13.43 3.03 9.35
C LEU A 42 12.27 3.18 10.34
N LEU A 43 11.18 2.48 10.08
CA LEU A 43 9.95 2.55 10.86
C LEU A 43 10.15 2.06 12.30
N SER A 44 11.07 1.11 12.52
CA SER A 44 11.47 0.65 13.86
C SER A 44 12.08 1.76 14.72
N ARG A 45 12.54 2.87 14.14
CA ARG A 45 13.10 4.04 14.86
C ARG A 45 12.06 5.11 15.13
N THR A 46 10.82 4.92 14.68
CA THR A 46 9.71 5.87 14.82
C THR A 46 8.51 5.25 15.53
N PRO A 47 8.67 4.76 16.78
CA PRO A 47 7.57 4.10 17.51
C PRO A 47 6.42 5.04 17.90
N ALA A 48 6.61 6.36 17.75
CA ALA A 48 5.58 7.37 17.99
C ALA A 48 4.73 7.69 16.75
N LEU A 49 4.96 6.98 15.64
CA LEU A 49 4.27 7.22 14.39
C LEU A 49 2.78 6.91 14.53
N VAL A 50 1.94 7.86 14.12
CA VAL A 50 0.48 7.79 14.15
C VAL A 50 -0.07 7.66 12.73
N HIS A 51 0.55 8.36 11.77
CA HIS A 51 0.14 8.33 10.36
C HIS A 51 1.30 7.88 9.48
N LEU A 52 1.09 6.85 8.68
CA LEU A 52 2.04 6.34 7.70
C LEU A 52 1.39 6.32 6.32
N LYS A 53 2.05 6.97 5.35
CA LYS A 53 1.66 6.90 3.94
C LYS A 53 2.81 6.43 3.08
N LEU A 54 2.60 5.35 2.33
CA LEU A 54 3.61 4.77 1.46
C LEU A 54 3.14 4.73 0.01
N ILE A 55 3.95 5.27 -0.90
CA ILE A 55 3.70 5.17 -2.34
C ILE A 55 4.95 4.57 -2.98
N SER A 56 4.87 3.29 -3.32
CA SER A 56 5.96 2.50 -3.90
C SER A 56 5.63 2.04 -5.31
N ARG A 57 6.64 2.01 -6.17
CA ARG A 57 6.56 1.43 -7.51
C ARG A 57 7.73 0.48 -7.69
N ASN A 58 7.50 -0.80 -7.41
CA ASN A 58 8.51 -1.83 -7.50
C ASN A 58 8.59 -2.42 -8.91
N ARG A 59 9.71 -3.07 -9.21
CA ARG A 59 9.89 -3.75 -10.51
C ARG A 59 9.36 -5.17 -10.50
N ALA A 60 9.13 -5.75 -9.33
CA ALA A 60 8.73 -7.13 -9.14
C ALA A 60 7.81 -7.26 -7.91
N PHE A 61 7.12 -8.39 -7.84
CA PHE A 61 6.41 -8.83 -6.66
C PHE A 61 7.39 -9.16 -5.51
N ASP A 62 7.16 -8.58 -4.34
CA ASP A 62 8.00 -8.78 -3.16
C ASP A 62 7.17 -8.73 -1.86
N SER A 63 7.84 -8.77 -0.71
CA SER A 63 7.20 -8.81 0.61
C SER A 63 6.41 -7.54 0.97
N ILE A 64 6.52 -6.43 0.21
CA ILE A 64 5.72 -5.22 0.48
C ILE A 64 4.22 -5.46 0.24
N PHE A 65 3.89 -6.48 -0.55
CA PHE A 65 2.52 -6.89 -0.88
C PHE A 65 1.94 -7.93 0.09
N ASP A 66 2.67 -8.30 1.13
CA ASP A 66 2.24 -9.29 2.12
C ASP A 66 1.62 -8.60 3.35
N GLY A 67 0.29 -8.65 3.42
CA GLY A 67 -0.49 -8.12 4.54
C GLY A 67 -0.21 -8.81 5.88
N TYR A 68 0.26 -10.07 5.89
CA TYR A 68 0.64 -10.75 7.13
C TYR A 68 1.92 -10.16 7.72
N ASN A 69 2.92 -9.86 6.86
CA ASN A 69 4.16 -9.22 7.30
C ASN A 69 3.88 -7.82 7.85
N TRP A 70 3.03 -7.06 7.16
CA TRP A 70 2.61 -5.73 7.63
C TRP A 70 1.87 -5.79 8.97
N GLU A 71 0.93 -6.72 9.15
CA GLU A 71 0.23 -6.91 10.42
C GLU A 71 1.22 -7.18 11.57
N GLN A 72 2.12 -8.15 11.40
CA GLN A 72 3.12 -8.50 12.40
C GLN A 72 4.04 -7.32 12.72
N PHE A 73 4.50 -6.62 11.69
CA PHE A 73 5.37 -5.47 11.83
C PHE A 73 4.69 -4.32 12.59
N ILE A 74 3.48 -3.96 12.20
CA ILE A 74 2.72 -2.85 12.80
C ILE A 74 2.43 -3.16 14.27
N CYS A 75 1.95 -4.36 14.57
CA CYS A 75 1.69 -4.79 15.95
C CYS A 75 2.96 -4.74 16.82
N ALA A 76 4.11 -5.12 16.27
CA ALA A 76 5.36 -5.20 17.03
C ALA A 76 6.09 -3.87 17.17
N LYS A 77 6.03 -3.00 16.16
CA LYS A 77 6.94 -1.83 16.02
C LYS A 77 6.24 -0.49 16.01
N LEU A 78 4.96 -0.44 15.62
CA LEU A 78 4.20 0.80 15.45
C LEU A 78 2.92 0.79 16.29
N PRO A 79 3.01 0.65 17.63
CA PRO A 79 1.83 0.47 18.49
C PRO A 79 0.92 1.70 18.59
N LYS A 80 1.33 2.84 18.01
CA LYS A 80 0.54 4.08 17.98
C LYS A 80 -0.01 4.40 16.59
N LEU A 81 0.21 3.53 15.60
CA LEU A 81 -0.25 3.76 14.26
C LEU A 81 -1.77 3.67 14.23
N ASP A 82 -2.40 4.77 13.84
CA ASP A 82 -3.85 4.92 13.74
C ASP A 82 -4.29 4.94 12.28
N GLU A 83 -3.42 5.43 11.40
CA GLU A 83 -3.69 5.52 9.98
C GLU A 83 -2.52 4.95 9.17
N PHE A 84 -2.82 3.89 8.41
CA PHE A 84 -1.92 3.36 7.40
C PHE A 84 -2.55 3.51 6.01
N GLN A 85 -1.91 4.30 5.15
CA GLN A 85 -2.28 4.44 3.75
C GLN A 85 -1.16 3.91 2.85
N PHE A 86 -1.51 3.18 1.80
CA PHE A 86 -0.54 2.82 0.79
C PHE A 86 -1.07 2.75 -0.63
N PHE A 87 -0.14 2.92 -1.57
CA PHE A 87 -0.26 2.55 -2.97
C PHE A 87 1.03 1.85 -3.39
N PHE A 88 0.93 0.57 -3.72
CA PHE A 88 2.02 -0.26 -4.20
C PHE A 88 1.70 -0.73 -5.61
N SER A 89 2.67 -0.68 -6.50
CA SER A 89 2.50 -1.23 -7.84
C SER A 89 3.75 -1.93 -8.32
N PHE A 90 3.58 -2.97 -9.12
CA PHE A 90 4.67 -3.61 -9.85
C PHE A 90 4.23 -4.06 -11.23
N ILE A 91 5.20 -4.21 -12.13
CA ILE A 91 4.98 -4.76 -13.47
C ILE A 91 5.20 -6.26 -13.36
N GLU A 92 4.24 -7.04 -13.86
CA GLU A 92 4.31 -8.50 -13.89
C GLU A 92 4.29 -8.98 -15.34
N GLU A 93 5.25 -9.82 -15.69
CA GLU A 93 5.36 -10.38 -17.04
C GLU A 93 4.73 -11.79 -17.12
N THR A 94 4.32 -12.37 -16.00
CA THR A 94 3.71 -13.70 -15.95
C THR A 94 2.20 -13.67 -16.25
N MET A 95 1.68 -14.85 -16.62
CA MET A 95 0.28 -15.04 -17.00
C MET A 95 -0.63 -15.46 -15.83
N ASP A 96 -0.09 -15.72 -14.63
CA ASP A 96 -0.88 -16.17 -13.46
C ASP A 96 -1.37 -14.99 -12.61
N TYR A 97 -2.15 -14.11 -13.22
CA TYR A 97 -2.59 -12.90 -12.55
C TYR A 97 -3.60 -13.17 -11.43
N PHE A 98 -4.44 -14.20 -11.58
CA PHE A 98 -5.39 -14.58 -10.55
C PHE A 98 -4.71 -15.16 -9.31
N GLY A 99 -3.70 -16.01 -9.48
CA GLY A 99 -2.93 -16.56 -8.37
C GLY A 99 -2.28 -15.46 -7.54
N ILE A 100 -1.64 -14.49 -8.21
CA ILE A 100 -1.01 -13.34 -7.57
C ILE A 100 -2.05 -12.45 -6.87
N LEU A 101 -3.15 -12.08 -7.55
CA LEU A 101 -4.22 -11.26 -6.93
C LEU A 101 -4.80 -11.93 -5.68
N ASN A 102 -5.06 -13.24 -5.74
CA ASN A 102 -5.56 -13.99 -4.60
C ASN A 102 -4.54 -14.00 -3.45
N SER A 103 -3.28 -14.31 -3.74
CA SER A 103 -2.22 -14.32 -2.73
C SER A 103 -2.11 -12.98 -2.01
N ILE A 104 -2.16 -11.89 -2.76
CA ILE A 104 -2.13 -10.53 -2.20
C ILE A 104 -3.35 -10.31 -1.32
N ILE A 105 -4.57 -10.46 -1.86
CA ILE A 105 -5.77 -10.12 -1.11
C ILE A 105 -5.96 -10.99 0.13
N THR A 106 -5.71 -12.30 0.04
CA THR A 106 -5.86 -13.20 1.20
C THR A 106 -4.99 -12.75 2.38
N SER A 107 -3.81 -12.18 2.14
CA SER A 107 -2.94 -11.65 3.20
C SER A 107 -3.51 -10.43 3.93
N PHE A 108 -4.48 -9.72 3.34
CA PHE A 108 -5.18 -8.57 3.94
C PHE A 108 -6.59 -8.93 4.47
N GLN A 109 -6.95 -10.21 4.55
CA GLN A 109 -8.26 -10.67 5.03
C GLN A 109 -8.25 -11.12 6.51
N THR A 110 -7.23 -10.76 7.27
CA THR A 110 -7.16 -11.08 8.70
C THR A 110 -8.09 -10.20 9.52
N LEU A 111 -8.33 -10.60 10.78
CA LEU A 111 -9.14 -9.81 11.70
C LEU A 111 -8.56 -8.41 11.95
N PHE A 112 -7.22 -8.32 11.96
CA PHE A 112 -6.50 -7.07 12.10
C PHE A 112 -6.92 -6.05 11.04
N TRP A 113 -6.90 -6.46 9.76
CA TRP A 113 -7.24 -5.58 8.65
C TRP A 113 -8.73 -5.25 8.58
N LEU A 114 -9.59 -6.28 8.75
CA LEU A 114 -11.02 -6.16 8.49
C LEU A 114 -11.81 -5.57 9.65
N TYR A 115 -11.40 -5.82 10.89
CA TYR A 115 -12.18 -5.46 12.08
C TYR A 115 -11.44 -4.52 13.03
N ASP A 116 -10.17 -4.80 13.34
CA ASP A 116 -9.43 -4.02 14.35
C ASP A 116 -9.03 -2.65 13.83
N GLN A 117 -8.40 -2.61 12.65
CA GLN A 117 -7.92 -1.37 12.03
C GLN A 117 -8.88 -0.79 11.00
N GLN A 118 -9.68 -1.66 10.35
CA GLN A 118 -10.58 -1.29 9.26
C GLN A 118 -9.86 -0.58 8.09
N TRP A 119 -8.58 -0.90 7.88
CA TRP A 119 -7.80 -0.42 6.74
C TRP A 119 -8.07 -1.32 5.53
N PHE A 120 -9.20 -1.12 4.87
CA PHE A 120 -9.62 -1.94 3.74
C PHE A 120 -8.69 -1.79 2.54
N THR A 121 -8.44 -2.91 1.87
CA THR A 121 -7.54 -2.94 0.71
C THR A 121 -8.26 -3.41 -0.55
N THR A 122 -7.74 -2.93 -1.68
CA THR A 122 -8.14 -3.36 -3.01
C THR A 122 -6.88 -3.62 -3.82
N SER A 123 -6.87 -4.76 -4.51
CA SER A 123 -5.84 -5.13 -5.47
C SER A 123 -6.46 -5.15 -6.85
N ALA A 124 -5.72 -4.66 -7.85
CA ALA A 124 -6.15 -4.64 -9.22
C ALA A 124 -5.01 -4.97 -10.19
N TYR A 125 -5.37 -5.57 -11.32
CA TYR A 125 -4.48 -5.81 -12.44
C TYR A 125 -4.93 -4.98 -13.65
N ASP A 126 -4.04 -4.14 -14.18
CA ASP A 126 -4.22 -3.36 -15.39
C ASP A 126 -3.64 -4.11 -16.60
N PHE A 127 -4.52 -4.48 -17.53
CA PHE A 127 -4.15 -5.21 -18.74
C PHE A 127 -3.31 -4.41 -19.72
N GLN A 128 -3.46 -3.09 -19.74
CA GLN A 128 -2.80 -2.24 -20.72
C GLN A 128 -1.34 -2.04 -20.37
N SER A 129 -1.04 -1.92 -19.08
CA SER A 129 0.31 -1.69 -18.56
C SER A 129 0.94 -2.92 -17.91
N SER A 130 0.25 -4.07 -17.92
CA SER A 130 0.64 -5.29 -17.20
C SER A 130 1.06 -5.00 -15.76
N THR A 131 0.27 -4.15 -15.09
CA THR A 131 0.63 -3.61 -13.76
C THR A 131 -0.33 -4.10 -12.72
N PHE A 132 0.21 -4.64 -11.62
CA PHE A 132 -0.51 -4.84 -10.39
C PHE A 132 -0.51 -3.57 -9.56
N GLU A 133 -1.65 -3.25 -8.96
CA GLU A 133 -1.84 -2.14 -8.06
C GLU A 133 -2.50 -2.67 -6.79
N LEU A 134 -1.93 -2.35 -5.64
CA LEU A 134 -2.49 -2.64 -4.32
C LEU A 134 -2.58 -1.33 -3.55
N GLN A 135 -3.74 -1.03 -3.00
CA GLN A 135 -3.94 0.22 -2.27
C GLN A 135 -4.92 0.07 -1.11
N THR A 136 -4.76 0.93 -0.12
CA THR A 136 -5.79 1.16 0.90
C THR A 136 -6.92 1.98 0.31
N THR A 137 -8.14 1.49 0.45
CA THR A 137 -9.34 2.15 -0.03
C THR A 137 -9.72 3.25 0.96
N THR A 138 -9.36 4.49 0.64
CA THR A 138 -10.17 5.61 1.15
C THR A 138 -11.49 5.54 0.40
N ILE A 139 -12.60 5.40 1.12
CA ILE A 139 -13.93 5.44 0.53
C ILE A 139 -14.02 6.76 -0.25
N ARG A 140 -14.03 6.69 -1.60
CA ARG A 140 -13.95 7.75 -2.64
C ARG A 140 -12.59 7.68 -3.37
N THR A 141 -12.47 7.29 -4.63
CA THR A 141 -13.38 7.34 -5.79
C THR A 141 -12.72 6.44 -6.82
N VAL A 142 -13.46 5.53 -7.46
CA VAL A 142 -13.02 5.00 -8.76
C VAL A 142 -13.11 6.18 -9.72
N GLY A 143 -12.03 6.94 -9.85
CA GLY A 143 -11.91 7.91 -10.92
C GLY A 143 -12.05 7.19 -12.26
N PRO A 144 -12.53 7.85 -13.31
CA PRO A 144 -12.61 7.22 -14.63
C PRO A 144 -11.23 6.66 -15.01
N THR A 145 -11.14 5.34 -15.15
CA THR A 145 -9.93 4.67 -15.65
C THR A 145 -10.06 4.57 -17.16
N ASN A 146 -9.02 4.95 -17.91
CA ASN A 146 -9.00 4.68 -19.35
C ASN A 146 -8.67 3.22 -19.67
N SER A 147 -8.30 2.43 -18.65
CA SER A 147 -7.92 1.04 -18.75
C SER A 147 -8.98 0.11 -18.19
N ILE A 148 -8.98 -1.10 -18.74
CA ILE A 148 -9.70 -2.25 -18.24
C ILE A 148 -8.87 -2.88 -17.12
N LYS A 149 -9.48 -3.11 -15.96
CA LYS A 149 -8.84 -3.72 -14.80
C LYS A 149 -9.68 -4.87 -14.25
N PHE A 150 -9.03 -5.90 -13.73
CA PHE A 150 -9.65 -6.78 -12.74
C PHE A 150 -9.30 -6.27 -11.36
N ALA A 151 -10.28 -6.18 -10.47
CA ALA A 151 -10.06 -5.79 -9.09
C ALA A 151 -10.71 -6.78 -8.13
N VAL A 152 -10.13 -6.89 -6.94
CA VAL A 152 -10.66 -7.69 -5.84
C VAL A 152 -10.43 -6.92 -4.54
N SER A 153 -11.43 -6.93 -3.66
CA SER A 153 -11.35 -6.30 -2.35
C SER A 153 -11.14 -7.34 -1.25
N ALA A 154 -10.38 -6.98 -0.21
CA ALA A 154 -10.31 -7.80 0.99
C ALA A 154 -11.68 -7.99 1.67
N LEU A 155 -12.64 -7.08 1.49
CA LEU A 155 -13.96 -7.14 2.11
C LEU A 155 -14.84 -8.28 1.58
N ASP A 156 -14.87 -8.48 0.27
CA ASP A 156 -15.79 -9.41 -0.39
C ASP A 156 -15.06 -10.60 -1.05
N GLY A 157 -13.74 -10.53 -1.22
CA GLY A 157 -12.92 -11.53 -1.89
C GLY A 157 -13.37 -11.84 -3.32
N THR A 158 -14.24 -11.01 -3.89
CA THR A 158 -14.89 -11.28 -5.18
C THR A 158 -14.24 -10.42 -6.25
N TYR A 159 -14.01 -11.03 -7.41
CA TYR A 159 -13.45 -10.33 -8.55
C TYR A 159 -14.50 -9.49 -9.26
N HIS A 160 -14.16 -8.25 -9.52
CA HIS A 160 -14.96 -7.29 -10.27
C HIS A 160 -14.19 -6.82 -11.50
N PHE A 161 -14.90 -6.72 -12.62
CA PHE A 161 -14.36 -6.09 -13.82
C PHE A 161 -14.61 -4.59 -13.74
N ILE A 162 -13.55 -3.79 -13.91
CA ILE A 162 -13.61 -2.34 -13.93
C ILE A 162 -13.21 -1.89 -15.33
N GLY A 163 -14.10 -1.20 -16.02
CA GLY A 163 -13.87 -0.69 -17.38
C GLY A 163 -13.97 0.83 -17.45
N PRO A 164 -13.59 1.42 -18.59
CA PRO A 164 -13.74 2.84 -18.82
C PRO A 164 -15.20 3.27 -18.64
N THR A 165 -15.40 4.28 -17.80
CA THR A 165 -16.70 4.93 -17.64
C THR A 165 -17.00 5.61 -18.97
N GLN A 166 -18.03 5.16 -19.70
CA GLN A 166 -18.55 5.93 -20.82
C GLN A 166 -19.02 7.26 -20.27
N GLN A 167 -18.28 8.34 -20.53
CA GLN A 167 -18.85 9.68 -20.41
C GLN A 167 -20.04 9.70 -21.36
N ALA A 168 -21.24 9.81 -20.81
CA ALA A 168 -22.43 10.14 -21.58
C ALA A 168 -22.16 11.51 -22.21
N ASN A 169 -21.81 11.51 -23.49
CA ASN A 169 -21.81 12.71 -24.30
C ASN A 169 -23.28 13.10 -24.48
N GLU A 170 -23.74 14.08 -23.71
CA GLU A 170 -24.91 14.92 -24.05
C GLU A 170 -24.52 15.99 -25.06
#